data_AF-A0A094G674-F1
#
_entry.id   AF-A0A094G674-F1
#
_cell.length_a   1.000
_cell.length_b   1.000
_cell.length_c   1.000
_cell.angle_alpha   90.00
_cell.angle_beta   90.00
_cell.angle_gamma   90.00
#
_symmetry.space_group_name_H-M   'P 1'
#
loop_
_entity.id
_entity.type
_entity.pdbx_description
1 polymer ?
#
loop_
_entity_poly.entity_id
_entity_poly.type
_entity_poly.pdbx_seq_one_letter_code
_entity_poly.pdbx_strand_id
1 'polypeptide(L)'
;NSASDLQLRLLACFNFLFVAIGVIAQLQPLFMHYRDIFEAREKKSKMYSWIAFVSAQLIAEMPYLVICGVLYFGCWYFTIGLTVAGSTSGQVFFQMILFEFLYTAIGQAIAAISPNPFFASLLNPTIIAAFFINFAGVLQPYSQLSVFWKYWMYYLNPYNYLIGGLVTQPLYDVDVVCSAQDIASFAPPNGSTCGEYMAKFFETGFGREGSMRRL
;
A
#
# COMPACT_ATOMS: atom_id res chain seq x y z
N ASN A 1 10.41 6.92 -19.89
CA ASN A 1 9.45 7.77 -19.16
C ASN A 1 8.31 8.21 -20.07
N SER A 2 7.63 7.27 -20.75
CA SER A 2 6.33 7.52 -21.37
C SER A 2 5.23 7.50 -20.29
N ALA A 3 4.02 7.97 -20.58
CA ALA A 3 2.88 7.91 -19.67
C ALA A 3 2.57 6.46 -19.23
N SER A 4 2.82 5.48 -20.11
CA SER A 4 2.71 4.05 -19.81
C SER A 4 3.68 3.58 -18.72
N ASP A 5 4.93 4.06 -18.74
CA ASP A 5 5.94 3.74 -17.72
C ASP A 5 5.49 4.23 -16.32
N LEU A 6 4.85 5.39 -16.25
CA LEU A 6 4.35 5.96 -15.00
C LEU A 6 3.22 5.10 -14.42
N GLN A 7 2.31 4.63 -15.28
CA GLN A 7 1.22 3.72 -14.90
C GLN A 7 1.77 2.37 -14.43
N LEU A 8 2.81 1.83 -15.08
CA LEU A 8 3.45 0.59 -14.67
C LEU A 8 4.12 0.72 -13.30
N ARG A 9 4.77 1.86 -13.01
CA ARG A 9 5.36 2.14 -11.69
C ARG A 9 4.29 2.25 -10.61
N LEU A 10 3.20 2.96 -10.88
CA LEU A 10 2.06 3.04 -9.96
C LEU A 10 1.44 1.66 -9.69
N LEU A 11 1.27 0.85 -10.74
CA LEU A 11 0.78 -0.52 -10.63
C LEU A 11 1.73 -1.41 -9.81
N ALA A 12 3.05 -1.23 -9.95
CA ALA A 12 4.03 -1.96 -9.15
C ALA A 12 3.94 -1.61 -7.66
N CYS A 13 3.77 -0.31 -7.33
CA CYS A 13 3.48 0.15 -5.95
C CYS A 13 2.15 -0.38 -5.42
N PHE A 14 1.13 -0.50 -6.28
CA PHE A 14 -0.15 -1.08 -5.89
C PHE A 14 -0.06 -2.59 -5.63
N ASN A 15 0.65 -3.33 -6.49
CA ASN A 15 0.87 -4.77 -6.33
C ASN A 15 1.61 -5.11 -5.03
N PHE A 16 2.50 -4.22 -4.56
CA PHE A 16 3.17 -4.38 -3.27
C PHE A 16 2.17 -4.54 -2.11
N LEU A 17 1.00 -3.88 -2.16
CA LEU A 17 -0.01 -4.00 -1.10
C LEU A 17 -0.59 -5.40 -0.98
N PHE A 18 -0.62 -6.18 -2.06
CA PHE A 18 -1.17 -7.54 -2.05
C PHE A 18 -0.25 -8.57 -1.40
N VAL A 19 1.05 -8.27 -1.27
CA VAL A 19 2.00 -9.13 -0.57
C VAL A 19 1.53 -9.39 0.87
N ALA A 20 0.95 -8.38 1.52
CA ALA A 20 0.41 -8.48 2.86
C ALA A 20 -0.60 -9.65 3.01
N ILE A 21 -1.50 -9.84 2.03
CA ILE A 21 -2.50 -10.91 2.10
C ILE A 21 -1.82 -12.29 2.11
N GLY A 22 -0.85 -12.48 1.23
CA GLY A 22 -0.13 -13.74 1.09
C GLY A 22 0.67 -14.10 2.34
N VAL A 23 1.37 -13.13 2.93
CA VAL A 23 2.17 -13.34 4.15
C VAL A 23 1.27 -13.63 5.34
N ILE A 24 0.19 -12.87 5.53
CA ILE A 24 -0.73 -13.08 6.65
C ILE A 24 -1.41 -14.46 6.56
N ALA A 25 -1.79 -14.90 5.36
CA ALA A 25 -2.40 -16.21 5.18
C ALA A 25 -1.48 -17.38 5.61
N GLN A 26 -0.16 -17.19 5.55
CA GLN A 26 0.82 -18.18 6.02
C GLN A 26 1.10 -18.05 7.52
N LEU A 27 1.13 -16.83 8.05
CA LEU A 27 1.42 -16.56 9.45
C LEU A 27 0.27 -16.94 10.40
N GLN A 28 -0.97 -16.69 9.98
CA GLN A 28 -2.18 -16.95 10.77
C GLN A 28 -2.28 -18.39 11.32
N PRO A 29 -2.14 -19.47 10.52
CA PRO A 29 -2.26 -20.83 11.03
C PRO A 29 -1.20 -21.17 12.07
N LEU A 30 0.03 -20.62 11.91
CA LEU A 30 1.10 -20.81 12.88
C LEU A 30 0.76 -20.13 14.22
N PHE A 31 0.25 -18.90 14.18
CA PHE A 31 -0.18 -18.18 15.39
C PHE A 31 -1.33 -18.91 16.11
N MET A 32 -2.32 -19.39 15.36
CA MET A 32 -3.46 -20.13 15.93
C MET A 32 -3.00 -21.45 16.57
N HIS A 33 -2.05 -22.16 15.97
CA HIS A 33 -1.49 -23.37 16.57
C HIS A 33 -0.85 -23.12 17.94
N TYR A 34 -0.05 -22.07 18.07
CA TYR A 34 0.56 -21.70 19.37
C TYR A 34 -0.48 -21.24 20.39
N ARG A 35 -1.51 -20.50 19.93
CA ARG A 35 -2.62 -20.07 20.78
C ARG A 35 -3.40 -21.25 21.35
N ASP A 36 -3.66 -22.28 20.54
CA ASP A 36 -4.40 -23.47 20.98
C ASP A 36 -3.65 -24.21 22.10
N ILE A 37 -2.32 -24.32 21.99
CA ILE A 37 -1.46 -24.89 23.03
C ILE A 37 -1.53 -24.05 24.32
N PHE A 38 -1.44 -22.73 24.19
CA PHE A 38 -1.55 -21.80 25.30
C PHE A 38 -2.89 -21.93 26.04
N GLU A 39 -4.01 -21.90 25.32
CA GLU A 39 -5.34 -21.98 25.90
C GLU A 39 -5.64 -23.37 26.49
N ALA A 40 -5.19 -24.45 25.82
CA ALA A 40 -5.48 -25.81 26.24
C ALA A 40 -4.67 -26.25 27.47
N ARG A 41 -3.39 -25.87 27.56
CA ARG A 41 -2.45 -26.37 28.58
C ARG A 41 -1.94 -25.25 29.49
N GLU A 42 -1.27 -24.26 28.91
CA GLU A 42 -0.40 -23.35 29.67
C GLU A 42 -1.18 -22.34 30.52
N LYS A 43 -2.31 -21.86 29.99
CA LYS A 43 -3.25 -20.98 30.69
C LYS A 43 -3.94 -21.69 31.85
N LYS A 44 -4.34 -22.96 31.68
CA LYS A 44 -4.97 -23.76 32.74
C LYS A 44 -3.99 -24.10 33.85
N SER A 45 -2.72 -24.31 33.52
CA SER A 45 -1.62 -24.54 34.48
C SER A 45 -1.06 -23.25 35.11
N LYS A 46 -1.56 -22.07 34.74
CA LYS A 46 -1.08 -20.76 35.21
C LYS A 46 0.44 -20.55 35.04
N MET A 47 1.03 -21.06 33.95
CA MET A 47 2.48 -20.89 33.71
C MET A 47 2.85 -19.43 33.42
N TYR A 48 2.07 -18.73 32.59
CA TYR A 48 2.32 -17.33 32.23
C TYR A 48 1.03 -16.62 31.75
N SER A 49 1.09 -15.29 31.63
CA SER A 49 -0.05 -14.45 31.24
C SER A 49 -0.20 -14.32 29.72
N TRP A 50 -1.41 -13.97 29.26
CA TRP A 50 -1.69 -13.71 27.85
C TRP A 50 -0.78 -12.62 27.24
N ILE A 51 -0.42 -11.61 28.04
CA ILE A 51 0.43 -10.51 27.59
C ILE A 51 1.84 -11.03 27.28
N ALA A 52 2.36 -11.96 28.09
CA ALA A 52 3.66 -12.58 27.86
C ALA A 52 3.67 -13.50 26.62
N PHE A 53 2.55 -14.18 26.34
CA PHE A 53 2.38 -14.95 25.10
C PHE A 53 2.50 -14.06 23.85
N VAL A 54 1.69 -13.01 23.80
CA VAL A 54 1.60 -12.12 22.63
C VAL A 54 2.91 -11.35 22.42
N SER A 55 3.55 -10.86 23.49
CA SER A 55 4.82 -10.14 23.37
C SER A 55 5.96 -11.05 22.90
N ALA A 56 6.03 -12.29 23.39
CA ALA A 56 7.04 -13.25 22.96
C ALA A 56 6.88 -13.58 21.46
N GLN A 57 5.63 -13.78 21.00
CA GLN A 57 5.35 -14.04 19.60
C GLN A 57 5.73 -12.86 18.70
N LEU A 58 5.39 -11.62 19.11
CA LEU A 58 5.74 -10.41 18.37
C LEU A 58 7.27 -10.26 18.24
N ILE A 59 8.01 -10.44 19.34
CA ILE A 59 9.48 -10.31 19.36
C ILE A 59 10.14 -11.39 18.50
N ALA A 60 9.62 -12.63 18.54
CA ALA A 60 10.14 -13.74 17.74
C ALA A 60 9.99 -13.50 16.24
N GLU A 61 8.94 -12.79 15.82
CA GLU A 61 8.68 -12.49 14.40
C GLU A 61 9.49 -11.31 13.88
N MET A 62 9.84 -10.33 14.72
CA MET A 62 10.57 -9.12 14.32
C MET A 62 11.81 -9.39 13.44
N PRO A 63 12.76 -10.27 13.80
CA PRO A 63 13.95 -10.51 12.99
C PRO A 63 13.62 -11.14 11.63
N TYR A 64 12.60 -12.01 11.58
CA TYR A 64 12.18 -12.65 10.34
C TYR A 64 11.57 -11.64 9.38
N LEU A 65 10.72 -10.73 9.90
CA LEU A 65 10.15 -9.64 9.09
C LEU A 65 11.24 -8.76 8.52
N VAL A 66 12.19 -8.29 9.34
CA VAL A 66 13.29 -7.44 8.85
C VAL A 66 14.09 -8.12 7.72
N ILE A 67 14.38 -9.42 7.83
CA ILE A 67 15.08 -10.16 6.78
C ILE A 67 14.23 -10.24 5.50
N CYS A 68 12.95 -10.56 5.63
CA CYS A 68 12.02 -10.61 4.50
C CYS A 68 11.90 -9.23 3.81
N GLY A 69 11.78 -8.15 4.57
CA GLY A 69 11.68 -6.80 4.02
C GLY A 69 12.94 -6.32 3.33
N VAL A 70 14.12 -6.67 3.84
CA VAL A 70 15.40 -6.36 3.17
C VAL A 70 15.51 -7.12 1.84
N LEU A 71 15.19 -8.42 1.83
CA LEU A 71 15.22 -9.22 0.61
C LEU A 71 14.20 -8.72 -0.41
N TYR A 72 12.99 -8.42 0.04
CA TYR A 72 11.93 -7.92 -0.83
C TYR A 72 12.28 -6.54 -1.39
N PHE A 73 12.80 -5.63 -0.57
CA PHE A 73 13.30 -4.33 -1.04
C PHE A 73 14.38 -4.49 -2.12
N GLY A 74 15.35 -5.38 -1.91
CA GLY A 74 16.41 -5.66 -2.88
C GLY A 74 15.90 -6.21 -4.21
N CYS A 75 14.83 -7.00 -4.21
CA CYS A 75 14.24 -7.50 -5.46
C CYS A 75 13.34 -6.47 -6.13
N TRP A 76 12.48 -5.80 -5.35
CA TRP A 76 11.41 -4.93 -5.84
C TRP A 76 11.90 -3.54 -6.25
N TYR A 77 12.76 -2.91 -5.43
CA TYR A 77 13.20 -1.53 -5.68
C TYR A 77 14.03 -1.42 -6.96
N PHE A 78 14.90 -2.39 -7.20
CA PHE A 78 15.76 -2.42 -8.38
C PHE A 78 15.03 -2.86 -9.66
N THR A 79 13.98 -3.67 -9.57
CA THR A 79 13.18 -4.09 -10.75
C THR A 79 12.29 -2.99 -11.30
N ILE A 80 11.83 -2.06 -10.46
CA ILE A 80 10.99 -0.92 -10.91
C ILE A 80 11.83 0.17 -11.58
N GLY A 81 13.14 0.20 -11.32
CA GLY A 81 14.04 1.21 -11.88
C GLY A 81 13.75 2.61 -11.34
N LEU A 82 13.45 2.73 -10.04
CA LEU A 82 13.28 4.01 -9.35
C LEU A 82 14.63 4.72 -9.17
N THR A 83 14.58 6.02 -8.88
CA THR A 83 15.78 6.85 -8.68
C THR A 83 16.59 6.37 -7.48
N VAL A 84 17.80 5.87 -7.72
CA VAL A 84 18.71 5.35 -6.68
C VAL A 84 19.44 6.51 -5.99
N ALA A 85 18.68 7.38 -5.32
CA ALA A 85 19.20 8.42 -4.43
C ALA A 85 19.04 7.96 -2.98
N GLY A 86 20.08 8.09 -2.15
CA GLY A 86 20.06 7.60 -0.77
C GLY A 86 18.91 8.15 0.09
N SER A 87 18.50 9.40 -0.17
CA SER A 87 17.33 10.01 0.48
C SER A 87 16.02 9.33 0.09
N THR A 88 15.88 8.93 -1.18
CA THR A 88 14.69 8.26 -1.73
C THR A 88 14.63 6.79 -1.42
N SER A 89 15.73 6.07 -1.63
CA SER A 89 15.81 4.65 -1.33
C SER A 89 15.66 4.38 0.17
N GLY A 90 16.24 5.24 1.01
CA GLY A 90 16.16 5.10 2.47
C GLY A 90 14.76 5.30 3.03
N GLN A 91 14.03 6.31 2.53
CA GLN A 91 12.63 6.53 2.92
C GLN A 91 11.74 5.36 2.49
N VAL A 92 11.84 4.92 1.23
CA VAL A 92 11.06 3.78 0.71
C VAL A 92 11.36 2.51 1.51
N PHE A 93 12.64 2.23 1.79
CA PHE A 93 13.05 1.10 2.62
C PHE A 93 12.42 1.14 4.01
N PHE A 94 12.50 2.30 4.68
CA PHE A 94 11.92 2.47 6.01
C PHE A 94 10.40 2.29 6.00
N GLN A 95 9.70 2.86 5.00
CA GLN A 95 8.25 2.68 4.85
C GLN A 95 7.87 1.22 4.59
N MET A 96 8.66 0.48 3.82
CA MET A 96 8.42 -0.94 3.56
C MET A 96 8.56 -1.78 4.83
N ILE A 97 9.60 -1.55 5.63
CA ILE A 97 9.78 -2.25 6.92
C ILE A 97 8.63 -1.92 7.88
N LEU A 98 8.23 -0.66 7.99
CA LEU A 98 7.07 -0.29 8.81
C LEU A 98 5.78 -0.94 8.34
N PHE A 99 5.60 -1.09 7.03
CA PHE A 99 4.45 -1.78 6.46
C PHE A 99 4.42 -3.26 6.87
N GLU A 100 5.56 -3.93 6.89
CA GLU A 100 5.67 -5.32 7.34
C GLU A 100 5.21 -5.53 8.77
N PHE A 101 5.60 -4.65 9.68
CA PHE A 101 5.11 -4.69 11.06
C PHE A 101 3.61 -4.38 11.16
N LEU A 102 3.12 -3.44 10.35
CA LEU A 102 1.72 -3.04 10.40
C LEU A 102 0.79 -4.17 9.95
N TYR A 103 1.04 -4.77 8.78
CA TYR A 103 0.12 -5.78 8.27
C TYR A 103 0.18 -7.07 9.07
N THR A 104 1.34 -7.45 9.61
CA THR A 104 1.46 -8.62 10.48
C THR A 104 0.75 -8.43 11.81
N ALA A 105 0.85 -7.25 12.42
CA ALA A 105 0.09 -6.91 13.64
C ALA A 105 -1.43 -6.99 13.41
N ILE A 106 -1.93 -6.49 12.26
CA ILE A 106 -3.34 -6.62 11.88
C ILE A 106 -3.71 -8.10 11.67
N GLY A 107 -2.87 -8.87 10.98
CA GLY A 107 -3.08 -10.30 10.72
C GLY A 107 -3.16 -11.13 12.00
N GLN A 108 -2.26 -10.87 12.96
CA GLN A 108 -2.26 -11.49 14.28
C GLN A 108 -3.47 -11.06 15.12
N ALA A 109 -3.89 -9.79 15.05
CA ALA A 109 -5.10 -9.33 15.74
C ALA A 109 -6.35 -10.08 15.23
N ILE A 110 -6.46 -10.28 13.92
CA ILE A 110 -7.55 -11.09 13.32
C ILE A 110 -7.45 -12.54 13.80
N ALA A 111 -6.25 -13.12 13.85
CA ALA A 111 -6.04 -14.49 14.35
C ALA A 111 -6.39 -14.65 15.84
N ALA A 112 -6.14 -13.63 16.65
CA ALA A 112 -6.44 -13.62 18.08
C ALA A 112 -7.96 -13.51 18.38
N ILE A 113 -8.75 -12.95 17.45
CA ILE A 113 -10.22 -12.86 17.59
C ILE A 113 -10.90 -14.07 16.95
N SER A 114 -10.26 -14.69 15.96
CA SER A 114 -10.86 -15.80 15.21
C SER A 114 -10.97 -17.07 16.06
N PRO A 115 -12.12 -17.77 16.01
CA PRO A 115 -12.32 -19.03 16.74
C PRO A 115 -11.80 -20.25 15.97
N ASN A 116 -11.66 -20.14 14.64
CA ASN A 116 -11.24 -21.23 13.77
C ASN A 116 -10.38 -20.70 12.62
N PRO A 117 -9.42 -21.51 12.11
CA PRO A 117 -8.60 -21.12 10.96
C PRO A 117 -9.41 -20.79 9.70
N PHE A 118 -10.49 -21.52 9.45
CA PHE A 118 -11.39 -21.24 8.32
C PHE A 118 -12.02 -19.84 8.41
N PHE A 119 -12.40 -19.41 9.61
CA PHE A 119 -12.99 -18.09 9.83
C PHE A 119 -11.95 -16.98 9.67
N ALA A 120 -10.73 -17.20 10.18
CA ALA A 120 -9.60 -16.29 9.97
C ALA A 120 -9.29 -16.08 8.48
N SER A 121 -9.25 -17.17 7.71
CA SER A 121 -9.00 -17.14 6.26
C SER A 121 -10.10 -16.40 5.47
N LEU A 122 -11.33 -16.32 5.98
CA LEU A 122 -12.41 -15.56 5.35
C LEU A 122 -12.37 -14.08 5.74
N LEU A 123 -12.08 -13.79 7.00
CA LEU A 123 -11.97 -12.41 7.48
C LEU A 123 -10.78 -11.66 6.90
N ASN A 124 -9.65 -12.35 6.72
CA ASN A 124 -8.41 -11.73 6.27
C ASN A 124 -8.55 -10.99 4.92
N PRO A 125 -9.00 -11.62 3.82
CA PRO A 125 -9.21 -10.90 2.55
C PRO A 125 -10.35 -9.88 2.65
N THR A 126 -11.36 -10.12 3.50
CA THR A 126 -12.47 -9.17 3.66
C THR A 126 -11.98 -7.86 4.28
N ILE A 127 -11.23 -7.93 5.39
CA ILE A 127 -10.72 -6.74 6.09
C ILE A 127 -9.60 -6.09 5.28
N ILE A 128 -8.61 -6.87 4.84
CA ILE A 128 -7.40 -6.31 4.24
C ILE A 128 -7.64 -5.91 2.78
N ALA A 129 -8.18 -6.81 1.96
CA ALA A 129 -8.37 -6.50 0.55
C ALA A 129 -9.55 -5.54 0.37
N ALA A 130 -10.72 -5.81 0.96
CA ALA A 130 -11.93 -5.03 0.68
C ALA A 130 -11.93 -3.66 1.38
N PHE A 131 -11.41 -3.53 2.61
CA PHE A 131 -11.41 -2.25 3.32
C PHE A 131 -10.10 -1.49 3.22
N PHE A 132 -8.94 -2.13 3.33
CA PHE A 132 -7.68 -1.39 3.30
C PHE A 132 -7.14 -1.17 1.88
N ILE A 133 -7.04 -2.21 1.04
CA ILE A 133 -6.43 -2.06 -0.30
C ILE A 133 -7.34 -1.28 -1.25
N ASN A 134 -8.65 -1.57 -1.30
CA ASN A 134 -9.56 -0.87 -2.21
C ASN A 134 -9.68 0.64 -1.91
N PHE A 135 -9.66 1.00 -0.63
CA PHE A 135 -9.73 2.39 -0.19
C PHE A 135 -8.36 3.06 -0.04
N ALA A 136 -7.27 2.46 -0.55
CA ALA A 136 -5.93 3.05 -0.51
C ALA A 136 -5.77 4.25 -1.46
N GLY A 137 -6.69 4.44 -2.40
CA GLY A 137 -6.72 5.59 -3.32
C GLY A 137 -6.16 5.34 -4.71
N VAL A 138 -5.62 4.14 -4.99
CA VAL A 138 -5.10 3.78 -6.32
C VAL A 138 -6.21 3.31 -7.26
N LEU A 139 -7.07 2.38 -6.81
CA LEU A 139 -8.20 1.88 -7.62
C LEU A 139 -9.35 2.89 -7.70
N GLN A 140 -9.64 3.57 -6.59
CA GLN A 140 -10.71 4.55 -6.50
C GLN A 140 -10.14 5.88 -5.96
N PRO A 141 -10.05 6.93 -6.79
CA PRO A 141 -9.63 8.25 -6.37
C PRO A 141 -10.54 8.83 -5.29
N TYR A 142 -9.99 9.70 -4.44
CA TYR A 142 -10.72 10.37 -3.35
C TYR A 142 -11.97 11.13 -3.82
N SER A 143 -11.98 11.64 -5.05
CA SER A 143 -13.12 12.35 -5.65
C SER A 143 -14.30 11.43 -5.97
N GLN A 144 -14.06 10.13 -6.18
CA GLN A 144 -15.06 9.13 -6.55
C GLN A 144 -15.57 8.34 -5.34
N LEU A 145 -15.04 8.56 -4.13
CA LEU A 145 -15.51 7.91 -2.91
C LEU A 145 -16.87 8.46 -2.49
N SER A 146 -17.76 7.57 -2.04
CA SER A 146 -19.04 7.99 -1.45
C SER A 146 -18.80 8.80 -0.18
N VAL A 147 -19.72 9.73 0.11
CA VAL A 147 -19.58 10.71 1.21
C VAL A 147 -19.27 10.05 2.55
N PHE A 148 -19.89 8.90 2.85
CA PHE A 148 -19.66 8.15 4.08
C PHE A 148 -18.19 7.66 4.22
N TRP A 149 -17.68 6.97 3.20
CA TRP A 149 -16.32 6.41 3.23
C TRP A 149 -15.24 7.49 3.13
N LYS A 150 -15.56 8.60 2.45
CA LYS A 150 -14.67 9.73 2.27
C LYS A 150 -14.24 10.39 3.59
N TYR A 151 -15.15 10.52 4.55
CA TYR A 151 -14.85 11.22 5.82
C TYR A 151 -14.18 10.35 6.89
N TRP A 152 -14.35 9.03 6.84
CA TRP A 152 -13.84 8.14 7.89
C TRP A 152 -12.79 7.16 7.37
N MET A 153 -13.12 6.36 6.35
CA MET A 153 -12.24 5.27 5.90
C MET A 153 -10.95 5.80 5.27
N TYR A 154 -11.02 6.89 4.51
CA TYR A 154 -9.84 7.47 3.87
C TYR A 154 -8.73 7.83 4.88
N TYR A 155 -9.11 8.42 6.02
CA TYR A 155 -8.17 8.84 7.06
C TYR A 155 -7.79 7.72 8.03
N LEU A 156 -8.67 6.73 8.22
CA LEU A 156 -8.38 5.58 9.07
C LEU A 156 -7.48 4.55 8.39
N ASN A 157 -7.41 4.55 7.06
CA ASN A 157 -6.71 3.55 6.30
C ASN A 157 -5.19 3.84 6.23
N PRO A 158 -4.34 3.07 6.91
CA PRO A 158 -2.90 3.30 6.88
C PRO A 158 -2.27 3.04 5.50
N TYR A 159 -2.95 2.27 4.62
CA TYR A 159 -2.49 1.97 3.27
C TYR A 159 -2.54 3.20 2.36
N ASN A 160 -3.43 4.16 2.64
CA ASN A 160 -3.48 5.42 1.89
C ASN A 160 -2.19 6.23 2.10
N TYR A 161 -1.74 6.35 3.36
CA TYR A 161 -0.49 7.05 3.70
C TYR A 161 0.74 6.32 3.15
N LEU A 162 0.72 4.99 3.16
CA LEU A 162 1.80 4.18 2.60
C LEU A 162 1.95 4.43 1.09
N ILE A 163 0.86 4.30 0.33
CA ILE A 163 0.86 4.57 -1.12
C ILE A 163 1.27 6.02 -1.40
N GLY A 164 0.76 6.97 -0.61
CA GLY A 164 1.15 8.37 -0.70
C GLY A 164 2.66 8.54 -0.64
N GLY A 165 3.35 7.95 0.33
CA GLY A 165 4.81 8.04 0.42
C GLY A 165 5.56 7.25 -0.65
N LEU A 166 5.08 6.05 -1.00
CA LEU A 166 5.70 5.19 -2.03
C LEU A 166 5.58 5.77 -3.45
N VAL A 167 4.57 6.59 -3.72
CA VAL A 167 4.35 7.19 -5.04
C VAL A 167 4.90 8.60 -5.12
N THR A 168 4.68 9.45 -4.12
CA THR A 168 5.07 10.87 -4.20
C THR A 168 6.58 11.04 -4.33
N GLN A 169 7.36 10.37 -3.49
CA GLN A 169 8.78 10.64 -3.41
C GLN A 169 9.59 10.13 -4.62
N PRO A 170 9.32 8.92 -5.16
CA PRO A 170 10.05 8.42 -6.32
C PRO A 170 9.58 9.02 -7.66
N LEU A 171 8.37 9.58 -7.73
CA LEU A 171 7.84 10.22 -8.95
C LEU A 171 8.00 11.75 -8.97
N TYR A 172 8.40 12.38 -7.86
CA TYR A 172 8.44 13.85 -7.74
C TYR A 172 9.31 14.55 -8.80
N ASP A 173 10.47 13.97 -9.13
CA ASP A 173 11.46 14.59 -10.05
C ASP A 173 11.65 13.79 -11.34
N VAL A 174 10.64 12.99 -11.74
CA VAL A 174 10.71 12.20 -12.97
C VAL A 174 10.19 13.01 -14.14
N ASP A 175 11.10 13.47 -15.01
CA ASP A 175 10.72 14.09 -16.28
C ASP A 175 9.97 13.08 -17.18
N VAL A 176 8.69 13.36 -17.44
CA VAL A 176 7.85 12.58 -18.36
C VAL A 176 8.06 13.12 -19.78
N VAL A 177 8.53 12.25 -20.67
CA VAL A 177 8.68 12.57 -22.10
C VAL A 177 7.52 11.89 -22.83
N CYS A 178 6.45 12.65 -23.06
CA CYS A 178 5.29 12.16 -23.80
C CYS A 178 5.68 11.85 -25.25
N SER A 179 5.31 10.65 -25.72
CA SER A 179 5.41 10.31 -27.14
C SER A 179 4.24 10.93 -27.92
N ALA A 180 4.34 11.02 -29.26
CA ALA A 180 3.25 11.54 -30.09
C ALA A 180 1.92 10.76 -29.93
N GLN A 181 1.98 9.52 -29.42
CA GLN A 181 0.81 8.68 -29.14
C GLN A 181 0.17 8.96 -27.76
N ASP A 182 0.91 9.59 -26.85
CA ASP A 182 0.43 9.99 -25.51
C ASP A 182 -0.25 11.38 -25.52
N ILE A 183 -0.20 12.08 -26.65
CA ILE A 183 -0.80 13.40 -26.83
C ILE A 183 -2.26 13.21 -27.25
N ALA A 184 -3.18 13.52 -26.34
CA ALA A 184 -4.60 13.58 -26.66
C ALA A 184 -4.90 14.80 -27.54
N SER A 185 -5.07 14.60 -28.85
CA SER A 185 -5.59 15.64 -29.75
C SER A 185 -7.11 15.67 -29.66
N PHE A 186 -7.68 16.79 -29.21
CA PHE A 186 -9.12 17.03 -29.25
C PHE A 186 -9.39 18.32 -30.04
N ALA A 187 -10.52 18.33 -30.75
CA ALA A 187 -10.99 19.55 -31.41
C ALA A 187 -11.82 20.36 -30.41
N PRO A 188 -11.47 21.63 -30.13
CA PRO A 188 -12.25 22.47 -29.23
C PRO A 188 -13.65 22.68 -29.81
N PRO A 189 -14.73 22.46 -29.02
CA PRO A 189 -16.07 22.79 -29.48
C PRO A 189 -16.23 24.31 -29.64
N ASN A 190 -17.02 24.71 -30.65
CA ASN A 190 -17.39 26.09 -30.96
C ASN A 190 -16.27 27.03 -31.47
N GLY A 191 -15.18 26.50 -32.04
CA GLY A 191 -14.13 27.34 -32.65
C GLY A 191 -13.34 28.19 -31.65
N SER A 192 -13.42 27.84 -30.37
CA SER A 192 -12.61 28.43 -29.31
C SER A 192 -11.14 28.05 -29.46
N THR A 193 -10.24 28.88 -28.92
CA THR A 193 -8.81 28.54 -28.92
C THR A 193 -8.53 27.40 -27.93
N CYS A 194 -7.57 26.52 -28.25
CA CYS A 194 -7.17 25.41 -27.36
C CYS A 194 -6.83 25.91 -25.94
N GLY A 195 -6.18 27.08 -25.85
CA GLY A 195 -5.85 27.73 -24.58
C GLY A 195 -7.07 28.14 -23.74
N GLU A 196 -8.10 28.74 -24.34
CA GLU A 196 -9.32 29.14 -23.62
C GLU A 196 -10.12 27.93 -23.13
N TYR A 197 -10.21 26.87 -23.95
CA TYR A 197 -10.90 25.65 -23.56
C TYR A 197 -10.16 24.92 -22.43
N MET A 198 -8.82 24.88 -22.48
CA MET A 198 -8.00 24.21 -21.46
C MET A 198 -7.71 25.05 -20.22
N ALA A 199 -8.01 26.36 -20.21
CA ALA A 199 -7.74 27.23 -19.06
C ALA A 199 -8.35 26.66 -17.76
N LYS A 200 -9.61 26.21 -17.82
CA LYS A 200 -10.31 25.57 -16.69
C LYS A 200 -9.70 24.22 -16.28
N PHE A 201 -9.04 23.51 -17.20
CA PHE A 201 -8.35 22.25 -16.94
C PHE A 201 -6.96 22.48 -16.31
N PHE A 202 -6.27 23.55 -16.69
CA PHE A 202 -5.01 23.94 -16.05
C PHE A 202 -5.20 24.43 -14.62
N GLU A 203 -6.38 24.99 -14.29
CA GLU A 203 -6.74 25.41 -12.94
C GLU A 203 -7.02 24.23 -11.98
N THR A 204 -7.44 23.06 -12.48
CA THR A 204 -7.80 21.89 -11.64
C THR A 204 -6.60 21.03 -11.24
N GLY A 205 -5.36 21.49 -11.43
CA GLY A 205 -4.13 20.84 -10.96
C GLY A 205 -3.63 19.70 -11.85
N PHE A 206 -4.49 19.06 -12.64
CA PHE A 206 -4.10 17.97 -13.55
C PHE A 206 -3.23 18.43 -14.74
N GLY A 207 -3.31 19.71 -15.13
CA GLY A 207 -2.56 20.23 -16.28
C GLY A 207 -1.27 20.99 -15.95
N ARG A 208 -0.94 21.21 -14.67
CA ARG A 208 0.01 22.27 -14.28
C ARG A 208 1.48 21.81 -14.21
N GLU A 209 1.76 20.52 -14.10
CA GLU A 209 3.14 20.03 -13.85
C GLU A 209 3.85 19.42 -15.07
N GLY A 210 3.13 18.93 -16.10
CA GLY A 210 3.75 18.29 -17.26
C GLY A 210 3.89 19.14 -18.53
N SER A 211 3.08 20.20 -18.68
CA SER A 211 2.96 20.94 -19.95
C SER A 211 3.75 22.25 -20.02
N MET A 212 4.26 22.76 -18.90
CA MET A 212 4.70 24.17 -18.79
C MET A 212 6.22 24.37 -18.90
N ARG A 213 6.98 23.35 -19.35
CA ARG A 213 8.41 23.51 -19.70
C ARG A 213 8.68 23.60 -21.21
N ARG A 214 7.65 23.47 -22.07
CA ARG A 214 7.78 23.60 -23.54
C ARG A 214 6.59 24.31 -24.19
N LEU A 215 6.31 25.52 -23.71
CA LEU A 215 5.72 26.62 -24.49
C LEU A 215 6.44 27.90 -24.07
#